data_AF-A0A485KNX7-F1
#
_entry.id   AF-A0A485KNX7-F1
#
_cell.length_a   1.000
_cell.length_b   1.000
_cell.length_c   1.000
_cell.angle_alpha   90.00
_cell.angle_beta   90.00
_cell.angle_gamma   90.00
#
_symmetry.space_group_name_H-M   'P 1'
#
loop_
_entity.id
_entity.type
_entity.pdbx_description
1 polymer ?
#
loop_
_entity_poly.entity_id
_entity_poly.type
_entity_poly.pdbx_seq_one_letter_code
_entity_poly.pdbx_strand_id
1 'polypeptide(L)'
;MSPMVQSPPLRLDVNVQIQHPLTSLLWHDAFCQALGLPAWLRLSELSSDIRTALQSLHPSGVVALPSHTPLAMVTNLQRAWPHLRLAFSTAADHDAALQDDLAPLAHLHTLYLSRYATIFPSSSSIGFFAFWLFGFLTNVAISCHGFSTVDALARVHTLTLDSCDGVTDVSGLVRLKSLTLISCSHVTNASLSSLVELDALTVHRCVQLTNFTALPGLTKLVVEMSNQHATTVSIRAFPNKLERVRLVHVGFYHREIAHVPTVELIHTRLRDEIVGPCHHVSVAWHHSRIVDVQWLHNVAHVDLSGSWCLTDIRSLKHVQSAVLDGCSAISDVSSLAHASFVDLSNCFRVTNVSALSHVHELTLTGCWNIADVNSLTHVDTLDLTGVGKIQSIDGLVHVRRLTLHGNRFLRLPTSSSTLSKLQFISMTDCIQVVDLTALHGVPTVHIDGCRYVAREIVAQKLLLTETIVARQLVDISPLAQALHVEIANCPLVQDISPLAQASTVRLRHCASIDSVACLANVPILSLERIPFRSADGIHRVPHLTIESCWGFSHCHLLAPSVKLNGCGCDRHLYTQ
;
A
#
# COMPACT_ATOMS: atom_id res chain seq x y z
N MET A 1 -64.45 -45.91 -34.67
CA MET A 1 -63.21 -45.54 -35.41
C MET A 1 -62.48 -44.46 -34.61
N SER A 2 -61.21 -44.19 -34.92
CA SER A 2 -60.28 -43.22 -34.28
C SER A 2 -60.74 -41.74 -34.44
N PRO A 3 -60.04 -40.67 -33.96
CA PRO A 3 -58.62 -40.48 -33.57
C PRO A 3 -58.47 -40.06 -32.07
N MET A 4 -57.43 -39.42 -31.47
CA MET A 4 -56.23 -38.67 -31.91
C MET A 4 -54.91 -39.06 -31.16
N VAL A 5 -54.09 -38.10 -30.71
CA VAL A 5 -52.61 -38.20 -30.53
C VAL A 5 -52.09 -37.22 -29.44
N GLN A 6 -50.84 -37.44 -28.96
CA GLN A 6 -49.96 -36.59 -28.13
C GLN A 6 -50.16 -36.72 -26.59
N SER A 7 -49.12 -36.65 -25.72
CA SER A 7 -47.69 -36.32 -25.87
C SER A 7 -46.77 -37.20 -24.96
N PRO A 8 -45.42 -37.22 -25.12
CA PRO A 8 -44.52 -38.08 -24.34
C PRO A 8 -44.05 -37.45 -23.00
N PRO A 9 -43.56 -38.25 -22.03
CA PRO A 9 -43.02 -37.75 -20.77
C PRO A 9 -41.65 -37.05 -20.94
N LEU A 10 -41.48 -35.92 -20.26
CA LEU A 10 -40.29 -35.06 -20.34
C LEU A 10 -39.15 -35.53 -19.42
N ARG A 11 -37.91 -35.48 -19.94
CA ARG A 11 -36.73 -35.21 -19.11
C ARG A 11 -36.73 -33.74 -18.69
N LEU A 12 -36.21 -33.44 -17.50
CA LEU A 12 -35.97 -32.07 -17.05
C LEU A 12 -34.60 -31.95 -16.37
N ASP A 13 -33.60 -31.52 -17.14
CA ASP A 13 -32.39 -30.90 -16.64
C ASP A 13 -32.71 -29.42 -16.29
N VAL A 14 -32.50 -28.97 -15.05
CA VAL A 14 -32.51 -27.52 -14.73
C VAL A 14 -31.54 -27.14 -13.62
N ASN A 15 -30.80 -26.06 -13.84
CA ASN A 15 -30.04 -25.27 -12.85
C ASN A 15 -30.98 -24.31 -12.07
N VAL A 16 -30.39 -23.39 -11.28
CA VAL A 16 -30.89 -22.06 -10.79
C VAL A 16 -30.97 -21.93 -9.25
N GLN A 17 -31.02 -20.68 -8.74
CA GLN A 17 -30.37 -20.23 -7.51
C GLN A 17 -31.32 -19.74 -6.39
N ILE A 18 -30.96 -20.07 -5.13
CA ILE A 18 -30.94 -19.27 -3.88
C ILE A 18 -32.08 -18.23 -3.62
N GLN A 19 -32.82 -18.41 -2.50
CA GLN A 19 -33.10 -17.39 -1.44
C GLN A 19 -33.86 -17.98 -0.23
N HIS A 20 -33.94 -17.25 0.89
CA HIS A 20 -34.33 -17.71 2.26
C HIS A 20 -35.50 -16.86 2.85
N PRO A 21 -36.24 -17.27 3.92
CA PRO A 21 -35.72 -17.63 5.25
C PRO A 21 -36.38 -18.84 5.97
N LEU A 22 -35.92 -19.11 7.20
CA LEU A 22 -36.24 -20.29 8.04
C LEU A 22 -36.98 -19.92 9.35
N THR A 23 -37.92 -20.76 9.76
CA THR A 23 -38.28 -21.02 11.18
C THR A 23 -38.72 -22.49 11.32
N SER A 24 -38.26 -23.29 12.28
CA SER A 24 -37.28 -23.05 13.35
C SER A 24 -36.38 -24.28 13.55
N LEU A 25 -35.13 -24.21 13.08
CA LEU A 25 -34.05 -25.08 13.56
C LEU A 25 -33.48 -24.48 14.86
N LEU A 26 -33.11 -25.32 15.83
CA LEU A 26 -32.21 -24.92 16.94
C LEU A 26 -30.73 -24.98 16.53
N TRP A 27 -30.46 -24.54 15.29
CA TRP A 27 -29.14 -24.47 14.67
C TRP A 27 -29.03 -23.08 14.00
N HIS A 28 -28.15 -22.23 14.51
CA HIS A 28 -27.73 -20.95 13.92
C HIS A 28 -26.33 -20.64 14.52
N ASP A 29 -25.38 -19.99 13.86
CA ASP A 29 -25.41 -19.38 12.52
C ASP A 29 -24.15 -19.74 11.72
N ALA A 30 -22.98 -19.68 12.37
CA ALA A 30 -21.71 -20.19 11.84
C ALA A 30 -21.64 -21.72 11.68
N PHE A 31 -22.76 -22.44 11.89
CA PHE A 31 -22.98 -23.78 11.35
C PHE A 31 -23.13 -23.78 9.81
N CYS A 32 -23.20 -22.60 9.17
CA CYS A 32 -23.55 -22.46 7.76
C CYS A 32 -22.50 -21.68 6.93
N GLN A 33 -21.22 -21.62 7.36
CA GLN A 33 -20.15 -20.92 6.62
C GLN A 33 -18.94 -21.79 6.22
N ALA A 34 -18.34 -22.55 7.15
CA ALA A 34 -17.16 -23.39 6.89
C ALA A 34 -17.25 -24.71 7.70
N LEU A 35 -17.66 -25.86 7.17
CA LEU A 35 -17.94 -26.21 5.75
C LEU A 35 -18.79 -25.21 4.94
N GLY A 36 -19.92 -24.64 5.39
CA GLY A 36 -20.89 -25.10 6.40
C GLY A 36 -20.47 -25.14 7.89
N LEU A 37 -20.33 -26.38 8.37
CA LEU A 37 -20.72 -26.88 9.70
C LEU A 37 -19.57 -26.87 10.73
N PRO A 38 -19.81 -26.51 12.03
CA PRO A 38 -20.10 -27.55 13.05
C PRO A 38 -20.92 -27.12 14.31
N ALA A 39 -22.02 -27.81 14.59
CA ALA A 39 -22.85 -27.71 15.81
C ALA A 39 -23.92 -28.83 15.82
N TRP A 40 -23.69 -29.96 16.51
CA TRP A 40 -24.68 -31.02 16.82
C TRP A 40 -25.24 -32.00 15.74
N LEU A 41 -24.54 -32.28 14.62
CA LEU A 41 -24.99 -33.31 13.66
C LEU A 41 -24.63 -34.77 14.01
N ARG A 42 -25.66 -35.61 14.17
CA ARG A 42 -25.53 -37.07 14.30
C ARG A 42 -25.33 -37.73 12.92
N LEU A 43 -24.07 -38.03 12.58
CA LEU A 43 -23.69 -38.71 11.33
C LEU A 43 -24.38 -40.06 11.07
N SER A 44 -24.98 -40.67 12.09
CA SER A 44 -25.83 -41.87 11.98
C SER A 44 -27.08 -41.66 11.12
N GLU A 45 -27.56 -40.42 10.99
CA GLU A 45 -28.84 -40.08 10.36
C GLU A 45 -28.68 -39.66 8.86
N LEU A 46 -27.45 -39.60 8.36
CA LEU A 46 -27.16 -39.43 6.93
C LEU A 46 -27.32 -40.76 6.16
N SER A 47 -28.01 -40.72 5.01
CA SER A 47 -28.16 -41.88 4.12
C SER A 47 -26.82 -42.40 3.60
N SER A 48 -26.81 -43.68 3.17
CA SER A 48 -25.66 -44.36 2.57
C SER A 48 -25.03 -43.57 1.42
N ASP A 49 -25.88 -42.97 0.59
CA ASP A 49 -25.48 -42.46 -0.71
C ASP A 49 -24.83 -41.07 -0.56
N ILE A 50 -25.39 -40.23 0.32
CA ILE A 50 -24.78 -38.96 0.73
C ILE A 50 -23.45 -39.22 1.44
N ARG A 51 -23.37 -40.25 2.29
CA ARG A 51 -22.13 -40.62 2.99
C ARG A 51 -21.04 -41.04 1.99
N THR A 52 -21.38 -41.89 1.03
CA THR A 52 -20.48 -42.33 -0.04
C THR A 52 -20.04 -41.18 -0.95
N ALA A 53 -20.95 -40.26 -1.29
CA ALA A 53 -20.64 -39.08 -2.11
C ALA A 53 -19.75 -38.06 -1.38
N LEU A 54 -19.94 -37.85 -0.08
CA LEU A 54 -19.07 -37.00 0.74
C LEU A 54 -17.67 -37.62 0.94
N GLN A 55 -17.52 -38.96 0.89
CA GLN A 55 -16.24 -39.65 1.06
C GLN A 55 -15.27 -39.47 -0.11
N SER A 56 -15.76 -39.12 -1.30
CA SER A 56 -14.94 -38.84 -2.49
C SER A 56 -14.63 -37.34 -2.69
N LEU A 57 -15.19 -36.45 -1.88
CA LEU A 57 -14.86 -35.02 -1.92
C LEU A 57 -13.47 -34.76 -1.32
N HIS A 58 -12.75 -33.85 -1.97
CA HIS A 58 -11.44 -33.38 -1.51
C HIS A 58 -11.54 -31.91 -1.05
N PRO A 59 -12.06 -31.64 0.18
CA PRO A 59 -12.26 -30.27 0.65
C PRO A 59 -10.94 -29.50 0.72
N SER A 60 -10.98 -28.24 0.29
CA SER A 60 -9.83 -27.34 0.28
C SER A 60 -9.48 -26.81 1.68
N GLY A 61 -10.51 -26.46 2.46
CA GLY A 61 -10.40 -25.97 3.83
C GLY A 61 -9.95 -27.06 4.82
N VAL A 62 -9.36 -26.62 5.93
CA VAL A 62 -8.88 -27.47 7.03
C VAL A 62 -9.83 -27.31 8.22
N VAL A 63 -10.37 -28.42 8.73
CA VAL A 63 -11.28 -28.41 9.88
C VAL A 63 -10.47 -28.52 11.18
N ALA A 64 -10.47 -27.45 11.97
CA ALA A 64 -9.83 -27.43 13.28
C ALA A 64 -10.70 -28.10 14.34
N LEU A 65 -10.12 -29.06 15.07
CA LEU A 65 -10.78 -29.75 16.18
C LEU A 65 -10.46 -29.06 17.52
N PRO A 66 -11.41 -28.99 18.46
CA PRO A 66 -11.17 -28.48 19.81
C PRO A 66 -10.03 -29.23 20.53
N SER A 67 -9.27 -28.50 21.35
CA SER A 67 -8.12 -28.99 22.15
C SER A 67 -8.44 -30.10 23.17
N HIS A 68 -9.71 -30.43 23.35
CA HIS A 68 -10.22 -31.47 24.25
C HIS A 68 -10.92 -32.61 23.49
N THR A 69 -10.72 -32.72 22.18
CA THR A 69 -11.30 -33.80 21.36
C THR A 69 -10.57 -35.11 21.64
N PRO A 70 -11.22 -36.18 22.13
CA PRO A 70 -10.54 -37.43 22.46
C PRO A 70 -9.89 -38.07 21.23
N LEU A 71 -8.67 -38.59 21.37
CA LEU A 71 -7.90 -39.19 20.26
C LEU A 71 -8.69 -40.28 19.50
N ALA A 72 -9.45 -41.12 20.22
CA ALA A 72 -10.31 -42.13 19.61
C ALA A 72 -11.37 -41.53 18.66
N MET A 73 -11.90 -40.34 18.97
CA MET A 73 -12.87 -39.64 18.12
C MET A 73 -12.22 -39.07 16.87
N VAL A 74 -11.06 -38.40 17.01
CA VAL A 74 -10.27 -37.86 15.89
C VAL A 74 -9.97 -38.96 14.86
N THR A 75 -9.52 -40.11 15.34
CA THR A 75 -8.98 -41.19 14.51
C THR A 75 -10.08 -42.03 13.87
N ASN A 76 -11.24 -42.18 14.52
CA ASN A 76 -12.44 -42.73 13.91
C ASN A 76 -12.98 -41.80 12.81
N LEU A 77 -12.93 -40.48 13.02
CA LEU A 77 -13.39 -39.49 12.04
C LEU A 77 -12.49 -39.48 10.80
N GLN A 78 -11.17 -39.44 10.97
CA GLN A 78 -10.21 -39.50 9.84
C GLN A 78 -10.28 -40.85 9.09
N ARG A 79 -10.52 -41.98 9.78
CA ARG A 79 -10.76 -43.30 9.13
C ARG A 79 -12.07 -43.36 8.36
N ALA A 80 -13.11 -42.64 8.80
CA ALA A 80 -14.38 -42.55 8.08
C ALA A 80 -14.33 -41.57 6.88
N TRP A 81 -13.41 -40.60 6.90
CA TRP A 81 -13.31 -39.51 5.93
C TRP A 81 -11.85 -39.27 5.49
N PRO A 82 -11.21 -40.21 4.76
CA PRO A 82 -9.76 -40.18 4.53
C PRO A 82 -9.23 -38.95 3.76
N HIS A 83 -10.06 -38.30 2.95
CA HIS A 83 -9.70 -37.08 2.21
C HIS A 83 -9.93 -35.77 2.99
N LEU A 84 -10.52 -35.85 4.18
CA LEU A 84 -10.81 -34.67 5.01
C LEU A 84 -9.54 -34.13 5.64
N ARG A 85 -9.28 -32.83 5.47
CA ARG A 85 -8.12 -32.15 6.08
C ARG A 85 -8.45 -31.76 7.52
N LEU A 86 -8.04 -32.56 8.49
CA LEU A 86 -8.17 -32.23 9.91
C LEU A 86 -6.92 -31.49 10.44
N ALA A 87 -7.17 -30.52 11.32
CA ALA A 87 -6.17 -29.91 12.20
C ALA A 87 -6.47 -30.30 13.67
N PHE A 88 -5.48 -30.86 14.36
CA PHE A 88 -5.60 -31.29 15.75
C PHE A 88 -4.53 -30.64 16.62
N SER A 89 -4.85 -30.35 17.88
CA SER A 89 -3.96 -29.66 18.83
C SER A 89 -4.03 -30.33 20.20
N THR A 90 -2.88 -30.70 20.77
CA THR A 90 -2.79 -31.34 22.09
C THR A 90 -1.77 -30.67 23.02
N ALA A 91 -2.03 -30.81 24.32
CA ALA A 91 -1.15 -30.41 25.39
C ALA A 91 -1.07 -31.50 26.46
N ALA A 92 0.12 -31.71 27.02
CA ALA A 92 0.39 -32.84 27.92
C ALA A 92 -0.36 -32.81 29.27
N ASP A 93 -0.95 -31.67 29.66
CA ASP A 93 -1.56 -31.50 30.98
C ASP A 93 -2.78 -32.40 31.25
N HIS A 94 -3.41 -32.97 30.20
CA HIS A 94 -4.72 -33.64 30.29
C HIS A 94 -4.81 -35.03 29.62
N ASP A 95 -3.74 -35.60 29.06
CA ASP A 95 -3.80 -36.94 28.46
C ASP A 95 -2.48 -37.73 28.65
N ALA A 96 -2.49 -38.69 29.59
CA ALA A 96 -1.35 -39.56 29.89
C ALA A 96 -1.24 -40.77 28.92
N ALA A 97 -1.61 -40.57 27.65
CA ALA A 97 -1.94 -41.64 26.70
C ALA A 97 -1.38 -41.44 25.28
N LEU A 98 -0.35 -40.58 25.11
CA LEU A 98 0.36 -40.34 23.84
C LEU A 98 1.83 -40.80 23.87
N GLN A 99 2.18 -41.71 24.79
CA GLN A 99 3.57 -42.08 25.07
C GLN A 99 4.16 -43.16 24.13
N ASP A 100 3.34 -44.05 23.56
CA ASP A 100 3.84 -45.25 22.84
C ASP A 100 3.31 -45.46 21.41
N ASP A 101 2.16 -44.88 21.01
CA ASP A 101 1.63 -45.04 19.65
C ASP A 101 1.04 -43.75 19.06
N LEU A 102 1.69 -43.23 18.02
CA LEU A 102 1.26 -42.08 17.21
C LEU A 102 0.67 -42.49 15.84
N ALA A 103 0.60 -43.79 15.51
CA ALA A 103 -0.03 -44.30 14.30
C ALA A 103 -1.46 -43.80 14.05
N PRO A 104 -2.31 -43.56 15.07
CA PRO A 104 -3.63 -43.02 14.82
C PRO A 104 -3.62 -41.60 14.20
N LEU A 105 -2.53 -40.83 14.39
CA LEU A 105 -2.36 -39.47 13.87
C LEU A 105 -1.78 -39.42 12.44
N ALA A 106 -1.37 -40.55 11.88
CA ALA A 106 -0.77 -40.74 10.54
C ALA A 106 -1.44 -39.96 9.38
N HIS A 107 -2.77 -39.86 9.44
CA HIS A 107 -3.63 -39.41 8.35
C HIS A 107 -4.10 -37.95 8.48
N LEU A 108 -3.67 -37.22 9.51
CA LEU A 108 -4.00 -35.81 9.68
C LEU A 108 -3.33 -34.94 8.60
N HIS A 109 -3.88 -33.75 8.37
CA HIS A 109 -3.30 -32.75 7.46
C HIS A 109 -2.45 -31.72 8.23
N THR A 110 -2.92 -31.33 9.41
CA THR A 110 -2.24 -30.38 10.30
C THR A 110 -2.18 -30.91 11.74
N LEU A 111 -1.04 -30.75 12.42
CA LEU A 111 -0.85 -31.18 13.81
C LEU A 111 -0.11 -30.13 14.66
N TYR A 112 -0.63 -29.82 15.84
CA TYR A 112 -0.02 -28.95 16.84
C TYR A 112 0.23 -29.75 18.14
N LEU A 113 1.48 -29.80 18.61
CA LEU A 113 1.88 -30.49 19.84
C LEU A 113 2.54 -29.50 20.81
N SER A 114 2.15 -29.51 22.09
CA SER A 114 2.68 -28.56 23.09
C SER A 114 2.90 -29.17 24.48
N ARG A 115 3.91 -28.67 25.21
CA ARG A 115 4.20 -28.98 26.62
C ARG A 115 4.49 -30.45 26.98
N TYR A 116 4.71 -31.34 26.01
CA TYR A 116 5.14 -32.71 26.27
C TYR A 116 6.56 -32.75 26.86
N ALA A 117 6.79 -33.61 27.85
CA ALA A 117 8.12 -33.82 28.43
C ALA A 117 9.01 -34.67 27.51
N THR A 118 8.44 -35.70 26.88
CA THR A 118 9.02 -36.51 25.82
C THR A 118 7.90 -36.83 24.81
N ILE A 119 8.19 -36.79 23.50
CA ILE A 119 7.28 -37.28 22.44
C ILE A 119 7.84 -38.55 21.79
N PHE A 120 9.16 -38.75 21.84
CA PHE A 120 9.83 -39.96 21.37
C PHE A 120 10.86 -40.41 22.42
N PRO A 121 10.78 -41.65 22.96
CA PRO A 121 11.76 -42.13 23.91
C PRO A 121 13.12 -42.34 23.25
N SER A 122 14.18 -41.88 23.92
CA SER A 122 15.56 -42.02 23.43
C SER A 122 16.01 -43.47 23.42
N SER A 123 16.17 -44.03 22.21
CA SER A 123 16.98 -45.21 21.91
C SER A 123 16.77 -46.47 22.79
N SER A 124 15.63 -47.14 22.64
CA SER A 124 15.50 -48.55 23.06
C SER A 124 14.48 -49.38 22.25
N SER A 125 15.02 -50.17 21.32
CA SER A 125 14.55 -51.50 20.90
C SER A 125 13.17 -51.76 20.28
N ILE A 126 12.21 -50.82 20.23
CA ILE A 126 10.86 -51.09 19.69
C ILE A 126 10.43 -50.17 18.51
N GLY A 127 10.91 -48.93 18.43
CA GLY A 127 10.33 -47.88 17.56
C GLY A 127 10.50 -48.01 16.02
N PHE A 128 11.12 -49.06 15.48
CA PHE A 128 11.54 -49.10 14.06
C PHE A 128 10.38 -49.09 13.03
N PHE A 129 9.16 -49.47 13.44
CA PHE A 129 7.99 -49.55 12.55
C PHE A 129 7.21 -48.23 12.42
N ALA A 130 7.47 -47.22 13.26
CA ALA A 130 6.63 -46.01 13.32
C ALA A 130 6.97 -44.95 12.25
N PHE A 131 8.19 -44.93 11.71
CA PHE A 131 8.70 -43.83 10.89
C PHE A 131 7.98 -43.62 9.54
N TRP A 132 7.18 -44.58 9.08
CA TRP A 132 6.41 -44.48 7.83
C TRP A 132 5.01 -43.87 7.98
N LEU A 133 4.56 -43.61 9.21
CA LEU A 133 3.14 -43.34 9.50
C LEU A 133 2.64 -41.99 8.97
N PHE A 134 3.42 -40.90 9.09
CA PHE A 134 2.96 -39.54 8.76
C PHE A 134 2.95 -39.20 7.26
N GLY A 135 2.40 -40.10 6.44
CA GLY A 135 2.33 -39.95 4.99
C GLY A 135 1.52 -38.75 4.48
N PHE A 136 0.63 -38.20 5.32
CA PHE A 136 -0.36 -37.19 4.94
C PHE A 136 -0.20 -35.81 5.61
N LEU A 137 0.63 -35.69 6.66
CA LEU A 137 0.87 -34.42 7.34
C LEU A 137 1.59 -33.44 6.40
N THR A 138 1.00 -32.27 6.20
CA THR A 138 1.61 -31.18 5.44
C THR A 138 1.99 -29.98 6.31
N ASN A 139 1.32 -29.76 7.44
CA ASN A 139 1.62 -28.65 8.35
C ASN A 139 1.79 -29.17 9.77
N VAL A 140 2.92 -28.87 10.42
CA VAL A 140 3.21 -29.36 11.78
C VAL A 140 3.77 -28.23 12.63
N ALA A 141 3.37 -28.16 13.89
CA ALA A 141 3.95 -27.26 14.88
C ALA A 141 4.22 -28.02 16.18
N ILE A 142 5.44 -27.92 16.71
CA ILE A 142 5.87 -28.63 17.92
C ILE A 142 6.49 -27.62 18.88
N SER A 143 6.02 -27.62 20.13
CA SER A 143 6.57 -26.87 21.26
C SER A 143 6.89 -27.82 22.40
N CYS A 144 8.10 -28.40 22.37
CA CYS A 144 8.51 -29.52 23.23
C CYS A 144 10.04 -29.64 23.33
N HIS A 145 10.61 -29.41 24.52
CA HIS A 145 12.05 -29.56 24.76
C HIS A 145 12.56 -31.00 24.52
N GLY A 146 11.75 -32.01 24.81
CA GLY A 146 12.08 -33.44 24.64
C GLY A 146 11.79 -34.03 23.26
N PHE A 147 11.68 -33.20 22.23
CA PHE A 147 11.61 -33.61 20.83
C PHE A 147 13.02 -33.59 20.21
N SER A 148 13.46 -34.69 19.59
CA SER A 148 14.88 -34.95 19.30
C SER A 148 15.24 -35.42 17.88
N THR A 149 14.25 -35.85 17.08
CA THR A 149 14.45 -36.20 15.66
C THR A 149 13.24 -35.77 14.83
N VAL A 150 13.50 -35.30 13.62
CA VAL A 150 12.47 -34.94 12.63
C VAL A 150 12.29 -35.99 11.52
N ASP A 151 12.94 -37.16 11.61
CA ASP A 151 12.95 -38.16 10.52
C ASP A 151 11.54 -38.61 10.12
N ALA A 152 10.64 -38.74 11.10
CA ALA A 152 9.24 -39.10 10.91
C ALA A 152 8.42 -38.01 10.17
N LEU A 153 8.97 -36.81 9.94
CA LEU A 153 8.31 -35.64 9.35
C LEU A 153 8.78 -35.31 7.93
N ALA A 154 9.58 -36.19 7.28
CA ALA A 154 10.21 -35.96 5.96
C ALA A 154 9.28 -35.60 4.78
N ARG A 155 7.95 -35.63 4.96
CA ARG A 155 6.92 -35.29 3.95
C ARG A 155 6.16 -33.98 4.25
N VAL A 156 6.43 -33.35 5.40
CA VAL A 156 5.81 -32.09 5.83
C VAL A 156 6.24 -30.94 4.92
N HIS A 157 5.32 -30.01 4.65
CA HIS A 157 5.53 -28.83 3.79
C HIS A 157 5.72 -27.54 4.60
N THR A 158 5.07 -27.42 5.76
CA THR A 158 5.21 -26.31 6.72
C THR A 158 5.55 -26.87 8.10
N LEU A 159 6.68 -26.47 8.69
CA LEU A 159 7.07 -26.89 10.04
C LEU A 159 7.38 -25.68 10.92
N THR A 160 6.82 -25.67 12.13
CA THR A 160 7.22 -24.78 13.22
C THR A 160 7.81 -25.62 14.35
N LEU A 161 9.04 -25.32 14.78
CA LEU A 161 9.63 -25.84 16.01
C LEU A 161 9.84 -24.67 16.97
N ASP A 162 9.32 -24.80 18.20
CA ASP A 162 9.50 -23.85 19.28
C ASP A 162 10.14 -24.55 20.49
N SER A 163 11.28 -24.02 20.94
CA SER A 163 11.99 -24.47 22.14
C SER A 163 12.28 -25.98 22.14
N CYS A 164 12.50 -26.54 20.94
CA CYS A 164 12.79 -27.95 20.71
C CYS A 164 14.30 -28.22 20.80
N ASP A 165 14.86 -28.06 22.00
CA ASP A 165 16.31 -28.11 22.25
C ASP A 165 16.95 -29.47 21.91
N GLY A 166 16.18 -30.57 21.95
CA GLY A 166 16.67 -31.90 21.53
C GLY A 166 16.97 -32.02 20.04
N VAL A 167 16.45 -31.13 19.17
CA VAL A 167 16.66 -31.19 17.72
C VAL A 167 18.01 -30.57 17.34
N THR A 168 18.94 -31.41 16.89
CA THR A 168 20.27 -31.01 16.42
C THR A 168 20.40 -31.02 14.90
N ASP A 169 19.73 -31.97 14.24
CA ASP A 169 19.66 -32.09 12.79
C ASP A 169 18.20 -32.00 12.29
N VAL A 170 18.04 -31.39 11.11
CA VAL A 170 16.77 -31.26 10.38
C VAL A 170 16.88 -31.74 8.92
N SER A 171 18.01 -32.35 8.56
CA SER A 171 18.39 -32.63 7.17
C SER A 171 17.41 -33.53 6.39
N GLY A 172 16.66 -34.38 7.08
CA GLY A 172 15.65 -35.28 6.50
C GLY A 172 14.38 -34.60 5.96
N LEU A 173 14.17 -33.29 6.21
CA LEU A 173 12.98 -32.54 5.80
C LEU A 173 12.99 -32.09 4.33
N VAL A 174 13.40 -32.98 3.42
CA VAL A 174 13.74 -32.67 2.01
C VAL A 174 12.61 -32.09 1.15
N ARG A 175 11.35 -32.13 1.61
CA ARG A 175 10.14 -31.62 0.91
C ARG A 175 9.56 -30.35 1.55
N LEU A 176 10.26 -29.79 2.53
CA LEU A 176 9.77 -28.68 3.32
C LEU A 176 9.88 -27.36 2.55
N LYS A 177 8.76 -26.62 2.49
CA LYS A 177 8.66 -25.33 1.79
C LYS A 177 8.72 -24.15 2.76
N SER A 178 8.23 -24.31 3.98
CA SER A 178 8.22 -23.27 5.00
C SER A 178 8.72 -23.82 6.34
N LEU A 179 9.76 -23.20 6.89
CA LEU A 179 10.35 -23.55 8.18
C LEU A 179 10.33 -22.35 9.12
N THR A 180 9.80 -22.55 10.32
CA THR A 180 9.89 -21.59 11.43
C THR A 180 10.60 -22.24 12.61
N LEU A 181 11.70 -21.65 13.05
CA LEU A 181 12.48 -22.07 14.23
C LEU A 181 12.43 -20.97 15.28
N ILE A 182 11.98 -21.30 16.49
CA ILE A 182 11.87 -20.39 17.63
C ILE A 182 12.66 -21.01 18.78
N SER A 183 13.65 -20.28 19.31
CA SER A 183 14.48 -20.70 20.46
C SER A 183 15.19 -22.06 20.34
N CYS A 184 15.25 -22.66 19.15
CA CYS A 184 15.91 -23.95 18.93
C CYS A 184 17.43 -23.76 18.99
N SER A 185 18.00 -24.02 20.17
CA SER A 185 19.36 -23.63 20.53
C SER A 185 20.47 -24.48 19.87
N HIS A 186 20.14 -25.71 19.46
CA HIS A 186 21.09 -26.71 18.97
C HIS A 186 21.08 -26.97 17.45
N VAL A 187 20.13 -26.41 16.69
CA VAL A 187 20.06 -26.56 15.22
C VAL A 187 21.15 -25.72 14.54
N THR A 188 21.90 -26.30 13.61
CA THR A 188 23.06 -25.66 12.95
C THR A 188 22.87 -25.41 11.45
N ASN A 189 23.61 -24.47 10.85
CA ASN A 189 23.48 -24.19 9.42
C ASN A 189 23.82 -25.39 8.50
N ALA A 190 24.62 -26.36 8.97
CA ALA A 190 24.91 -27.59 8.22
C ALA A 190 23.65 -28.44 8.00
N SER A 191 22.76 -28.50 8.99
CA SER A 191 21.50 -29.25 8.89
C SER A 191 20.49 -28.64 7.91
N LEU A 192 20.62 -27.34 7.61
CA LEU A 192 19.74 -26.63 6.67
C LEU A 192 20.14 -26.81 5.20
N SER A 193 21.39 -27.20 4.90
CA SER A 193 21.89 -27.20 3.52
C SER A 193 21.31 -28.28 2.60
N SER A 194 20.55 -29.25 3.13
CA SER A 194 19.81 -30.25 2.34
C SER A 194 18.41 -29.79 1.93
N LEU A 195 17.90 -28.67 2.48
CA LEU A 195 16.51 -28.23 2.34
C LEU A 195 16.29 -27.47 1.01
N VAL A 196 16.51 -28.16 -0.11
CA VAL A 196 16.51 -27.57 -1.46
C VAL A 196 15.14 -27.12 -1.98
N GLU A 197 14.03 -27.65 -1.44
CA GLU A 197 12.66 -27.19 -1.74
C GLU A 197 12.19 -26.00 -0.87
N LEU A 198 13.05 -25.47 0.02
CA LEU A 198 12.68 -24.44 1.00
C LEU A 198 12.51 -23.05 0.36
N ASP A 199 11.30 -22.54 0.42
CA ASP A 199 10.84 -21.25 -0.12
C ASP A 199 10.87 -20.15 0.96
N ALA A 200 10.44 -20.47 2.19
CA ALA A 200 10.39 -19.55 3.32
C ALA A 200 11.12 -20.09 4.56
N LEU A 201 12.01 -19.28 5.13
CA LEU A 201 12.72 -19.56 6.38
C LEU A 201 12.51 -18.42 7.38
N THR A 202 12.08 -18.77 8.58
CA THR A 202 11.86 -17.84 9.70
C THR A 202 12.62 -18.35 10.93
N VAL A 203 13.49 -17.52 11.49
CA VAL A 203 14.38 -17.90 12.60
C VAL A 203 14.30 -16.85 13.71
N HIS A 204 13.84 -17.24 14.89
CA HIS A 204 13.84 -16.43 16.10
C HIS A 204 14.74 -17.06 17.16
N ARG A 205 15.69 -16.30 17.71
CA ARG A 205 16.54 -16.64 18.88
C ARG A 205 17.46 -17.87 18.73
N CYS A 206 17.58 -18.47 17.55
CA CYS A 206 18.41 -19.66 17.30
C CYS A 206 19.88 -19.26 17.07
N VAL A 207 20.66 -19.11 18.15
CA VAL A 207 21.99 -18.46 18.13
C VAL A 207 23.06 -19.10 17.23
N GLN A 208 22.92 -20.37 16.88
CA GLN A 208 23.84 -21.10 16.00
C GLN A 208 23.58 -20.82 14.50
N LEU A 209 22.45 -20.23 14.14
CA LEU A 209 22.05 -20.01 12.75
C LEU A 209 22.52 -18.64 12.25
N THR A 210 23.65 -18.65 11.55
CA THR A 210 24.39 -17.46 11.09
C THR A 210 24.67 -17.46 9.59
N ASN A 211 24.84 -18.62 8.96
CA ASN A 211 25.19 -18.74 7.55
C ASN A 211 24.04 -19.33 6.71
N PHE A 212 23.39 -18.50 5.89
CA PHE A 212 22.26 -18.87 5.05
C PHE A 212 22.62 -19.04 3.56
N THR A 213 23.91 -19.08 3.20
CA THR A 213 24.36 -19.18 1.78
C THR A 213 24.07 -20.52 1.11
N ALA A 214 23.60 -21.53 1.86
CA ALA A 214 23.39 -22.89 1.36
C ALA A 214 21.92 -23.22 1.01
N LEU A 215 21.08 -22.20 0.79
CA LEU A 215 19.64 -22.33 0.58
C LEU A 215 19.21 -21.81 -0.81
N PRO A 216 19.37 -22.59 -1.89
CA PRO A 216 19.20 -22.12 -3.28
C PRO A 216 17.75 -21.88 -3.72
N GLY A 217 16.76 -22.35 -2.96
CA GLY A 217 15.33 -22.19 -3.26
C GLY A 217 14.67 -20.93 -2.70
N LEU A 218 15.35 -20.22 -1.79
CA LEU A 218 14.71 -19.34 -0.81
C LEU A 218 14.21 -18.01 -1.42
N THR A 219 12.92 -17.72 -1.26
CA THR A 219 12.28 -16.44 -1.65
C THR A 219 12.05 -15.51 -0.46
N LYS A 220 11.88 -16.07 0.75
CA LYS A 220 11.63 -15.31 1.98
C LYS A 220 12.55 -15.74 3.13
N LEU A 221 13.32 -14.79 3.66
CA LEU A 221 14.15 -14.98 4.86
C LEU A 221 13.72 -14.01 5.98
N VAL A 222 13.51 -14.53 7.18
CA VAL A 222 13.31 -13.75 8.41
C VAL A 222 14.29 -14.24 9.47
N VAL A 223 15.11 -13.34 10.03
CA VAL A 223 16.06 -13.66 11.12
C VAL A 223 15.95 -12.62 12.23
N GLU A 224 15.70 -13.09 13.44
CA GLU A 224 15.56 -12.30 14.66
C GLU A 224 16.37 -12.90 15.80
N MET A 225 17.23 -12.11 16.45
CA MET A 225 18.09 -12.57 17.54
C MET A 225 17.84 -11.80 18.83
N SER A 226 17.97 -12.46 19.99
CA SER A 226 17.72 -11.85 21.30
C SER A 226 18.93 -11.17 21.94
N ASN A 227 20.02 -10.94 21.20
CA ASN A 227 21.25 -10.38 21.76
C ASN A 227 21.92 -9.40 20.78
N GLN A 228 22.33 -8.23 21.28
CA GLN A 228 22.63 -7.07 20.44
C GLN A 228 23.92 -7.22 19.61
N HIS A 229 23.80 -7.24 18.28
CA HIS A 229 24.87 -6.98 17.29
C HIS A 229 26.11 -7.91 17.29
N ALA A 230 26.24 -8.86 18.22
CA ALA A 230 27.36 -9.80 18.29
C ALA A 230 27.36 -10.79 17.12
N THR A 231 26.19 -11.36 16.82
CA THR A 231 25.95 -12.29 15.72
C THR A 231 25.87 -11.54 14.38
N THR A 232 26.61 -11.99 13.38
CA THR A 232 26.55 -11.50 12.00
C THR A 232 25.97 -12.58 11.11
N VAL A 233 25.04 -12.24 10.23
CA VAL A 233 24.46 -13.18 9.26
C VAL A 233 25.07 -13.01 7.87
N SER A 234 25.33 -14.13 7.20
CA SER A 234 25.81 -14.20 5.82
C SER A 234 24.73 -14.75 4.91
N ILE A 235 24.46 -14.06 3.81
CA ILE A 235 23.36 -14.34 2.85
C ILE A 235 23.93 -14.49 1.40
N ARG A 236 25.25 -14.39 1.24
CA ARG A 236 26.03 -14.52 -0.03
C ARG A 236 25.87 -15.83 -0.85
N ALA A 237 24.72 -16.04 -1.50
CA ALA A 237 24.62 -16.86 -2.70
C ALA A 237 23.40 -16.44 -3.55
N PHE A 238 23.60 -15.65 -4.61
CA PHE A 238 23.67 -16.12 -6.02
C PHE A 238 22.28 -16.36 -6.65
N PRO A 239 22.13 -16.31 -8.00
CA PRO A 239 21.27 -15.30 -8.62
C PRO A 239 19.75 -15.45 -8.38
N ASN A 240 19.20 -14.40 -7.75
CA ASN A 240 17.88 -13.82 -8.04
C ASN A 240 16.66 -14.74 -7.85
N LYS A 241 16.41 -15.18 -6.60
CA LYS A 241 15.06 -15.58 -6.14
C LYS A 241 14.60 -14.97 -4.82
N LEU A 242 15.50 -14.39 -4.03
CA LEU A 242 15.18 -13.84 -2.71
C LEU A 242 14.38 -12.54 -2.86
N GLU A 243 13.06 -12.61 -2.71
CA GLU A 243 12.11 -11.50 -2.83
C GLU A 243 12.06 -10.63 -1.57
N ARG A 244 12.19 -11.26 -0.39
CA ARG A 244 11.99 -10.61 0.91
C ARG A 244 12.98 -11.07 1.97
N VAL A 245 13.67 -10.10 2.59
CA VAL A 245 14.54 -10.26 3.75
C VAL A 245 14.03 -9.41 4.92
N ARG A 246 13.98 -10.00 6.11
CA ARG A 246 13.69 -9.31 7.39
C ARG A 246 14.77 -9.63 8.41
N LEU A 247 15.53 -8.63 8.84
CA LEU A 247 16.64 -8.78 9.79
C LEU A 247 16.40 -7.96 11.05
N VAL A 248 16.43 -8.62 12.20
CA VAL A 248 16.14 -8.03 13.52
C VAL A 248 17.28 -8.36 14.49
N HIS A 249 17.90 -7.32 15.07
CA HIS A 249 19.00 -7.41 16.06
C HIS A 249 20.32 -8.08 15.60
N VAL A 250 20.50 -8.33 14.30
CA VAL A 250 21.70 -8.99 13.72
C VAL A 250 22.65 -8.03 13.00
N GLY A 251 23.92 -8.44 12.86
CA GLY A 251 24.85 -7.82 11.91
C GLY A 251 24.72 -8.38 10.49
N PHE A 252 25.07 -7.62 9.45
CA PHE A 252 24.98 -8.07 8.04
C PHE A 252 26.00 -7.39 7.12
N TYR A 253 26.06 -7.83 5.84
CA TYR A 253 26.88 -7.25 4.78
C TYR A 253 26.00 -6.70 3.63
N HIS A 254 26.17 -5.43 3.24
CA HIS A 254 25.27 -4.74 2.29
C HIS A 254 25.14 -5.45 0.92
N ARG A 255 26.24 -5.99 0.38
CA ARG A 255 26.30 -6.67 -0.94
C ARG A 255 25.34 -7.85 -1.05
N GLU A 256 25.03 -8.45 0.08
CA GLU A 256 24.32 -9.73 0.17
C GLU A 256 22.80 -9.53 0.22
N ILE A 257 22.34 -8.29 0.38
CA ILE A 257 20.91 -7.91 0.34
C ILE A 257 20.59 -6.82 -0.71
N ALA A 258 21.59 -6.17 -1.31
CA ALA A 258 21.40 -5.11 -2.32
C ALA A 258 20.71 -5.54 -3.63
N HIS A 259 20.39 -6.82 -3.79
CA HIS A 259 19.67 -7.40 -4.93
C HIS A 259 18.26 -7.92 -4.56
N VAL A 260 17.84 -7.72 -3.30
CA VAL A 260 16.56 -8.19 -2.76
C VAL A 260 15.51 -7.07 -2.87
N PRO A 261 14.35 -7.28 -3.53
CA PRO A 261 13.32 -6.26 -3.69
C PRO A 261 12.75 -5.71 -2.36
N THR A 262 12.46 -6.58 -1.38
CA THR A 262 11.85 -6.18 -0.10
C THR A 262 12.81 -6.40 1.07
N VAL A 263 13.23 -5.34 1.76
CA VAL A 263 14.18 -5.45 2.88
C VAL A 263 13.67 -4.70 4.11
N GLU A 264 13.38 -5.43 5.19
CA GLU A 264 13.00 -4.88 6.51
C GLU A 264 14.19 -5.02 7.47
N LEU A 265 14.75 -3.89 7.92
CA LEU A 265 15.86 -3.85 8.89
C LEU A 265 15.39 -3.24 10.22
N ILE A 266 15.64 -3.94 11.34
CA ILE A 266 15.30 -3.49 12.69
C ILE A 266 16.49 -3.70 13.61
N HIS A 267 17.08 -2.60 14.13
CA HIS A 267 18.18 -2.65 15.10
C HIS A 267 19.37 -3.52 14.67
N THR A 268 19.76 -3.42 13.40
CA THR A 268 20.84 -4.19 12.76
C THR A 268 22.15 -3.41 12.66
N ARG A 269 23.30 -4.09 12.46
CA ARG A 269 24.63 -3.46 12.38
C ARG A 269 25.44 -3.87 11.14
N LEU A 270 25.95 -2.92 10.36
CA LEU A 270 26.88 -3.22 9.25
C LEU A 270 28.25 -3.69 9.79
N ARG A 271 28.94 -4.56 9.03
CA ARG A 271 30.22 -5.20 9.44
C ARG A 271 31.41 -4.98 8.50
N ASP A 272 31.26 -4.18 7.44
CA ASP A 272 32.23 -3.94 6.36
C ASP A 272 32.61 -5.22 5.57
N GLU A 273 33.09 -5.22 4.33
CA GLU A 273 33.87 -4.23 3.56
C GLU A 273 33.04 -3.39 2.56
N ILE A 274 33.28 -2.07 2.51
CA ILE A 274 32.86 -1.19 1.39
C ILE A 274 34.06 -0.97 0.46
N VAL A 275 34.19 -1.81 -0.59
CA VAL A 275 35.25 -1.68 -1.62
C VAL A 275 34.60 -1.51 -2.99
N GLY A 276 34.08 -0.32 -3.27
CA GLY A 276 33.50 0.06 -4.57
C GLY A 276 32.47 1.21 -4.46
N PRO A 277 32.34 2.07 -5.47
CA PRO A 277 31.35 3.14 -5.48
C PRO A 277 29.94 2.59 -5.78
N CYS A 278 29.02 2.71 -4.81
CA CYS A 278 27.61 2.41 -5.01
C CYS A 278 26.88 3.66 -5.54
N HIS A 279 26.61 3.73 -6.84
CA HIS A 279 25.99 4.91 -7.44
C HIS A 279 24.51 5.11 -7.02
N HIS A 280 23.78 4.03 -6.75
CA HIS A 280 22.34 4.06 -6.43
C HIS A 280 22.00 3.05 -5.32
N VAL A 281 21.12 3.43 -4.38
CA VAL A 281 20.54 2.55 -3.36
C VAL A 281 19.07 2.92 -3.12
N SER A 282 18.15 1.96 -3.27
CA SER A 282 16.78 2.10 -2.75
C SER A 282 16.51 1.00 -1.72
N VAL A 283 15.84 1.36 -0.63
CA VAL A 283 15.39 0.50 0.47
C VAL A 283 13.96 0.89 0.90
N ALA A 284 13.19 1.35 -0.08
CA ALA A 284 11.98 2.15 0.10
C ALA A 284 10.71 1.32 0.17
N TRP A 285 10.16 1.19 1.37
CA TRP A 285 8.90 0.50 1.63
C TRP A 285 8.20 1.15 2.83
N HIS A 286 6.88 1.37 2.73
CA HIS A 286 6.10 1.98 3.80
C HIS A 286 6.29 1.23 5.13
N HIS A 287 6.59 1.97 6.20
CA HIS A 287 6.86 1.49 7.57
C HIS A 287 8.25 0.89 7.84
N SER A 288 9.21 0.98 6.89
CA SER A 288 10.63 0.68 7.13
C SER A 288 11.17 1.34 8.41
N ARG A 289 12.06 0.66 9.15
CA ARG A 289 12.60 1.14 10.44
C ARG A 289 14.11 1.42 10.39
N ILE A 290 14.55 2.15 9.37
CA ILE A 290 15.96 2.54 9.21
C ILE A 290 16.33 3.61 10.25
N VAL A 291 17.44 3.37 10.96
CA VAL A 291 17.98 4.26 12.00
C VAL A 291 19.48 4.59 11.82
N ASP A 292 20.17 3.86 10.94
CA ASP A 292 21.59 4.08 10.63
C ASP A 292 21.80 4.05 9.11
N VAL A 293 22.37 5.15 8.62
CA VAL A 293 22.64 5.44 7.21
C VAL A 293 24.11 5.82 6.96
N GLN A 294 25.01 5.66 7.94
CA GLN A 294 26.42 6.12 7.83
C GLN A 294 27.16 5.52 6.62
N TRP A 295 26.75 4.32 6.21
CA TRP A 295 27.26 3.59 5.05
C TRP A 295 26.93 4.22 3.69
N LEU A 296 25.97 5.15 3.61
CA LEU A 296 25.55 5.84 2.38
C LEU A 296 26.43 7.05 1.99
N HIS A 297 27.57 7.25 2.65
CA HIS A 297 28.42 8.46 2.60
C HIS A 297 28.94 8.91 1.21
N ASN A 298 28.85 8.05 0.18
CA ASN A 298 29.30 8.29 -1.19
C ASN A 298 28.26 7.83 -2.24
N VAL A 299 26.98 7.72 -1.87
CA VAL A 299 25.91 7.28 -2.77
C VAL A 299 25.29 8.50 -3.48
N ALA A 300 25.18 8.45 -4.81
CA ALA A 300 24.65 9.56 -5.62
C ALA A 300 23.11 9.59 -5.68
N HIS A 301 22.44 8.45 -5.62
CA HIS A 301 20.98 8.35 -5.63
C HIS A 301 20.50 7.47 -4.48
N VAL A 302 19.66 8.01 -3.59
CA VAL A 302 19.12 7.30 -2.44
C VAL A 302 17.60 7.39 -2.38
N ASP A 303 16.95 6.30 -2.01
CA ASP A 303 15.53 6.27 -1.67
C ASP A 303 15.33 5.47 -0.37
N LEU A 304 14.88 6.16 0.68
CA LEU A 304 14.68 5.64 2.04
C LEU A 304 13.20 5.67 2.45
N SER A 305 12.28 5.85 1.50
CA SER A 305 10.88 6.16 1.76
C SER A 305 10.20 5.17 2.70
N GLY A 306 9.37 5.69 3.60
CA GLY A 306 8.73 4.96 4.69
C GLY A 306 9.54 4.88 6.00
N SER A 307 10.78 5.41 6.04
CA SER A 307 11.69 5.35 7.21
C SER A 307 11.31 6.31 8.34
N TRP A 308 10.12 6.11 8.93
CA TRP A 308 9.47 6.98 9.91
C TRP A 308 10.29 7.33 11.15
N CYS A 309 11.32 6.55 11.50
CA CYS A 309 12.17 6.74 12.66
C CYS A 309 13.56 7.33 12.35
N LEU A 310 13.88 7.59 11.08
CA LEU A 310 15.17 8.13 10.66
C LEU A 310 15.33 9.59 11.14
N THR A 311 16.43 9.91 11.81
CA THR A 311 16.70 11.24 12.38
C THR A 311 18.02 11.85 11.93
N ASP A 312 19.07 11.04 11.79
CA ASP A 312 20.40 11.46 11.35
C ASP A 312 20.62 11.07 9.89
N ILE A 313 20.79 12.06 9.02
CA ILE A 313 21.05 11.87 7.58
C ILE A 313 22.40 12.46 7.14
N ARG A 314 23.34 12.68 8.08
CA ARG A 314 24.63 13.36 7.82
C ARG A 314 25.57 12.65 6.84
N SER A 315 25.30 11.39 6.51
CA SER A 315 25.98 10.68 5.43
C SER A 315 25.55 11.13 4.03
N LEU A 316 24.33 11.65 3.86
CA LEU A 316 23.77 12.00 2.54
C LEU A 316 24.39 13.27 1.91
N LYS A 317 25.39 13.88 2.55
CA LYS A 317 26.13 15.10 2.13
C LYS A 317 26.70 15.12 0.69
N HIS A 318 26.73 13.98 0.00
CA HIS A 318 27.26 13.83 -1.37
C HIS A 318 26.21 13.27 -2.35
N VAL A 319 24.95 13.22 -1.93
CA VAL A 319 23.84 12.73 -2.75
C VAL A 319 23.44 13.74 -3.82
N GLN A 320 23.08 13.26 -5.00
CA GLN A 320 22.53 14.04 -6.12
C GLN A 320 21.00 13.95 -6.20
N SER A 321 20.41 12.84 -5.75
CA SER A 321 18.96 12.63 -5.66
C SER A 321 18.61 11.88 -4.38
N ALA A 322 17.72 12.44 -3.57
CA ALA A 322 17.24 11.82 -2.33
C ALA A 322 15.70 11.77 -2.27
N VAL A 323 15.15 10.58 -2.14
CA VAL A 323 13.72 10.33 -1.89
C VAL A 323 13.56 9.88 -0.44
N LEU A 324 12.80 10.65 0.36
CA LEU A 324 12.67 10.49 1.80
C LEU A 324 11.19 10.55 2.24
N ASP A 325 10.23 10.17 1.39
CA ASP A 325 8.81 10.23 1.71
C ASP A 325 8.49 9.50 3.03
N GLY A 326 7.65 10.09 3.87
CA GLY A 326 7.21 9.51 5.14
C GLY A 326 8.32 9.38 6.20
N CYS A 327 9.51 9.94 6.01
CA CYS A 327 10.60 9.96 6.99
C CYS A 327 10.34 10.98 8.12
N SER A 328 9.17 10.87 8.74
CA SER A 328 8.56 11.85 9.67
C SER A 328 9.37 12.20 10.93
N ALA A 329 10.42 11.45 11.26
CA ALA A 329 11.34 11.78 12.35
C ALA A 329 12.45 12.78 11.95
N ILE A 330 12.72 12.99 10.66
CA ILE A 330 13.73 13.94 10.16
C ILE A 330 13.32 15.38 10.48
N SER A 331 14.23 16.17 11.05
CA SER A 331 14.05 17.60 11.32
C SER A 331 15.17 18.49 10.75
N ASP A 332 16.37 17.93 10.55
CA ASP A 332 17.51 18.62 9.95
C ASP A 332 17.76 18.06 8.54
N VAL A 333 17.65 18.93 7.54
CA VAL A 333 17.84 18.63 6.11
C VAL A 333 19.11 19.27 5.54
N SER A 334 19.97 19.84 6.40
CA SER A 334 21.22 20.51 6.00
C SER A 334 22.16 19.65 5.16
N SER A 335 22.10 18.33 5.36
CA SER A 335 22.93 17.35 4.65
C SER A 335 22.48 17.09 3.21
N LEU A 336 21.39 17.72 2.74
CA LEU A 336 20.89 17.61 1.36
C LEU A 336 21.17 18.88 0.53
N ALA A 337 21.93 19.85 1.06
CA ALA A 337 22.15 21.18 0.47
C ALA A 337 22.87 21.20 -0.90
N HIS A 338 23.37 20.05 -1.38
CA HIS A 338 24.05 19.89 -2.66
C HIS A 338 23.36 18.88 -3.60
N ALA A 339 22.19 18.37 -3.21
CA ALA A 339 21.39 17.50 -4.07
C ALA A 339 20.72 18.29 -5.20
N SER A 340 20.56 17.66 -6.37
CA SER A 340 19.80 18.22 -7.49
C SER A 340 18.31 17.92 -7.36
N PHE A 341 17.96 16.76 -6.78
CA PHE A 341 16.58 16.33 -6.55
C PHE A 341 16.39 15.96 -5.07
N VAL A 342 15.33 16.46 -4.45
CA VAL A 342 14.95 16.10 -3.07
C VAL A 342 13.45 15.94 -2.96
N ASP A 343 12.99 14.76 -2.54
CA ASP A 343 11.62 14.54 -2.07
C ASP A 343 11.62 14.34 -0.55
N LEU A 344 10.96 15.24 0.16
CA LEU A 344 10.75 15.23 1.61
C LEU A 344 9.26 15.10 1.95
N SER A 345 8.46 14.50 1.08
CA SER A 345 7.02 14.31 1.31
C SER A 345 6.73 13.70 2.67
N ASN A 346 5.67 14.15 3.33
CA ASN A 346 5.21 13.70 4.65
C ASN A 346 6.28 13.76 5.77
N CYS A 347 7.37 14.53 5.61
CA CYS A 347 8.40 14.72 6.64
C CYS A 347 7.96 15.73 7.71
N PHE A 348 6.94 15.35 8.49
CA PHE A 348 6.21 16.26 9.39
C PHE A 348 7.04 17.01 10.43
N ARG A 349 8.29 16.62 10.71
CA ARG A 349 9.18 17.34 11.66
C ARG A 349 10.11 18.38 11.02
N VAL A 350 10.17 18.45 9.69
CA VAL A 350 10.93 19.51 8.99
C VAL A 350 10.21 20.85 9.18
N THR A 351 10.95 21.85 9.64
CA THR A 351 10.48 23.23 9.89
C THR A 351 11.28 24.28 9.15
N ASN A 352 12.56 24.00 8.85
CA ASN A 352 13.52 24.89 8.21
C ASN A 352 14.10 24.18 6.97
N VAL A 353 13.90 24.78 5.80
CA VAL A 353 14.37 24.26 4.50
C VAL A 353 15.44 25.15 3.84
N SER A 354 15.99 26.13 4.56
CA SER A 354 16.90 27.13 3.98
C SER A 354 18.21 26.56 3.40
N ALA A 355 18.65 25.39 3.89
CA ALA A 355 19.76 24.64 3.31
C ALA A 355 19.46 24.09 1.91
N LEU A 356 18.18 23.87 1.55
CA LEU A 356 17.75 23.34 0.26
C LEU A 356 17.63 24.43 -0.83
N SER A 357 18.14 25.63 -0.55
CA SER A 357 18.02 26.84 -1.39
C SER A 357 18.51 26.71 -2.83
N HIS A 358 19.35 25.71 -3.11
CA HIS A 358 20.00 25.45 -4.41
C HIS A 358 19.60 24.08 -5.03
N VAL A 359 18.65 23.36 -4.44
CA VAL A 359 18.12 22.11 -5.02
C VAL A 359 17.32 22.45 -6.28
N HIS A 360 17.55 21.76 -7.41
CA HIS A 360 16.87 22.07 -8.67
C HIS A 360 15.38 21.68 -8.63
N GLU A 361 15.08 20.48 -8.14
CA GLU A 361 13.72 19.93 -8.04
C GLU A 361 13.44 19.47 -6.60
N LEU A 362 12.41 20.03 -5.98
CA LEU A 362 12.13 19.88 -4.55
C LEU A 362 10.64 19.62 -4.29
N THR A 363 10.33 18.53 -3.60
CA THR A 363 8.97 18.17 -3.15
C THR A 363 8.87 18.27 -1.63
N LEU A 364 7.93 19.09 -1.14
CA LEU A 364 7.64 19.31 0.28
C LEU A 364 6.19 18.91 0.65
N THR A 365 5.59 18.02 -0.14
CA THR A 365 4.16 17.68 -0.05
C THR A 365 3.81 17.10 1.32
N GLY A 366 2.82 17.70 2.00
CA GLY A 366 2.38 17.29 3.34
C GLY A 366 3.30 17.72 4.50
N CYS A 367 4.31 18.57 4.28
CA CYS A 367 5.19 19.07 5.35
C CYS A 367 4.53 20.15 6.23
N TRP A 368 3.49 19.78 6.97
CA TRP A 368 2.58 20.66 7.73
C TRP A 368 3.23 21.58 8.78
N ASN A 369 4.52 21.43 9.09
CA ASN A 369 5.24 22.24 10.06
C ASN A 369 6.19 23.30 9.47
N ILE A 370 6.43 23.30 8.15
CA ILE A 370 7.17 24.39 7.48
C ILE A 370 6.28 25.62 7.40
N ALA A 371 6.76 26.76 7.90
CA ALA A 371 6.04 28.04 7.89
C ALA A 371 6.69 29.12 7.02
N ASP A 372 7.97 28.95 6.68
CA ASP A 372 8.73 29.84 5.79
C ASP A 372 9.44 29.02 4.69
N VAL A 373 9.33 29.50 3.46
CA VAL A 373 9.95 28.93 2.25
C VAL A 373 10.72 29.98 1.46
N ASN A 374 10.81 31.23 1.95
CA ASN A 374 11.41 32.36 1.22
C ASN A 374 12.94 32.25 1.05
N SER A 375 13.56 31.26 1.68
CA SER A 375 14.96 30.89 1.48
C SER A 375 15.21 30.00 0.26
N LEU A 376 14.16 29.42 -0.36
CA LEU A 376 14.22 28.56 -1.56
C LEU A 376 14.45 29.37 -2.85
N THR A 377 15.54 30.13 -2.85
CA THR A 377 15.80 31.24 -3.79
C THR A 377 16.28 30.82 -5.18
N HIS A 378 16.79 29.59 -5.37
CA HIS A 378 17.33 29.09 -6.65
C HIS A 378 16.70 27.78 -7.13
N VAL A 379 15.59 27.35 -6.53
CA VAL A 379 14.84 26.16 -6.96
C VAL A 379 14.14 26.43 -8.31
N ASP A 380 14.15 25.47 -9.22
CA ASP A 380 13.48 25.56 -10.53
C ASP A 380 12.06 25.00 -10.48
N THR A 381 11.91 23.79 -9.92
CA THR A 381 10.64 23.07 -9.83
C THR A 381 10.34 22.73 -8.37
N LEU A 382 9.20 23.19 -7.87
CA LEU A 382 8.85 23.14 -6.45
C LEU A 382 7.39 22.74 -6.23
N ASP A 383 7.17 21.69 -5.42
CA ASP A 383 5.84 21.32 -4.92
C ASP A 383 5.69 21.63 -3.42
N LEU A 384 4.74 22.49 -3.10
CA LEU A 384 4.35 22.89 -1.74
C LEU A 384 2.96 22.35 -1.36
N THR A 385 2.48 21.28 -1.99
CA THR A 385 1.13 20.75 -1.77
C THR A 385 0.88 20.41 -0.29
N GLY A 386 -0.08 21.11 0.31
CA GLY A 386 -0.51 20.90 1.69
C GLY A 386 0.46 21.41 2.75
N VAL A 387 1.42 22.30 2.45
CA VAL A 387 2.34 22.91 3.42
C VAL A 387 1.61 23.97 4.28
N GLY A 388 0.61 23.52 5.04
CA GLY A 388 -0.51 24.30 5.58
C GLY A 388 -0.21 25.37 6.64
N LYS A 389 1.03 25.86 6.76
CA LYS A 389 1.40 27.03 7.57
C LYS A 389 2.00 28.19 6.76
N ILE A 390 2.36 28.00 5.48
CA ILE A 390 2.92 29.11 4.67
C ILE A 390 1.87 30.20 4.44
N GLN A 391 2.33 31.45 4.48
CA GLN A 391 1.50 32.65 4.29
C GLN A 391 1.99 33.56 3.15
N SER A 392 3.27 33.43 2.78
CA SER A 392 3.94 34.18 1.70
C SER A 392 4.92 33.23 0.97
N ILE A 393 5.21 33.58 -0.28
CA ILE A 393 6.21 32.96 -1.17
C ILE A 393 7.10 34.03 -1.84
N ASP A 394 7.26 35.19 -1.21
CA ASP A 394 7.96 36.36 -1.77
C ASP A 394 9.44 36.11 -2.14
N GLY A 395 10.07 35.07 -1.61
CA GLY A 395 11.45 34.67 -1.91
C GLY A 395 11.64 33.72 -3.09
N LEU A 396 10.57 33.20 -3.71
CA LEU A 396 10.64 32.16 -4.76
C LEU A 396 11.03 32.69 -6.16
N VAL A 397 12.02 33.58 -6.23
CA VAL A 397 12.35 34.42 -7.40
C VAL A 397 12.98 33.69 -8.60
N HIS A 398 13.25 32.38 -8.49
CA HIS A 398 13.79 31.56 -9.59
C HIS A 398 12.84 30.46 -10.09
N VAL A 399 11.75 30.17 -9.37
CA VAL A 399 10.91 29.00 -9.66
C VAL A 399 10.23 29.15 -11.02
N ARG A 400 10.39 28.14 -11.88
CA ARG A 400 9.74 27.99 -13.19
C ARG A 400 8.47 27.16 -13.12
N ARG A 401 8.39 26.19 -12.22
CA ARG A 401 7.22 25.31 -12.03
C ARG A 401 6.84 25.27 -10.55
N LEU A 402 5.65 25.76 -10.21
CA LEU A 402 5.19 25.87 -8.82
C LEU A 402 3.83 25.20 -8.60
N THR A 403 3.77 24.29 -7.63
CA THR A 403 2.54 23.61 -7.22
C THR A 403 2.18 24.01 -5.78
N LEU A 404 0.93 24.44 -5.56
CA LEU A 404 0.49 25.09 -4.31
C LEU A 404 -0.77 24.47 -3.67
N HIS A 405 -1.26 23.32 -4.13
CA HIS A 405 -2.55 22.77 -3.70
C HIS A 405 -2.70 22.70 -2.16
N GLY A 406 -3.87 23.05 -1.62
CA GLY A 406 -4.19 22.96 -0.18
C GLY A 406 -3.58 24.04 0.73
N ASN A 407 -2.84 25.04 0.21
CA ASN A 407 -2.24 26.09 1.03
C ASN A 407 -3.24 27.19 1.44
N ARG A 408 -4.15 26.85 2.37
CA ARG A 408 -5.32 27.66 2.77
C ARG A 408 -5.02 29.02 3.42
N PHE A 409 -3.77 29.25 3.86
CA PHE A 409 -3.35 30.53 4.47
C PHE A 409 -2.42 31.36 3.57
N LEU A 410 -2.05 30.84 2.41
CA LEU A 410 -1.15 31.52 1.48
C LEU A 410 -1.82 32.72 0.81
N ARG A 411 -1.05 33.79 0.68
CA ARG A 411 -1.32 34.92 -0.22
C ARG A 411 -0.21 34.99 -1.25
N LEU A 412 -0.56 35.35 -2.49
CA LEU A 412 0.43 35.63 -3.52
C LEU A 412 1.09 37.00 -3.26
N PRO A 413 2.31 37.23 -3.80
CA PRO A 413 2.93 38.55 -3.80
C PRO A 413 2.04 39.60 -4.48
N THR A 414 2.13 40.85 -4.03
CA THR A 414 1.42 41.98 -4.67
C THR A 414 2.20 42.61 -5.84
N SER A 415 3.32 42.01 -6.25
CA SER A 415 4.16 42.48 -7.36
C SER A 415 4.45 41.36 -8.36
N SER A 416 4.30 41.68 -9.65
CA SER A 416 4.61 40.79 -10.78
C SER A 416 6.11 40.52 -10.95
N SER A 417 6.98 41.36 -10.37
CA SER A 417 8.44 41.14 -10.43
C SER A 417 8.88 39.89 -9.67
N THR A 418 8.15 39.48 -8.63
CA THR A 418 8.55 38.42 -7.70
C THR A 418 8.58 37.04 -8.37
N LEU A 419 7.54 36.68 -9.12
CA LEU A 419 7.43 35.39 -9.81
C LEU A 419 7.77 35.50 -11.31
N SER A 420 8.58 36.48 -11.69
CA SER A 420 8.88 36.85 -13.10
C SER A 420 9.58 35.78 -13.96
N LYS A 421 9.99 34.64 -13.37
CA LYS A 421 10.56 33.48 -14.08
C LYS A 421 9.57 32.30 -14.20
N LEU A 422 8.37 32.43 -13.64
CA LEU A 422 7.41 31.34 -13.51
C LEU A 422 6.74 31.02 -14.85
N GLN A 423 6.87 29.77 -15.28
CA GLN A 423 6.32 29.27 -16.55
C GLN A 423 5.01 28.50 -16.36
N PHE A 424 4.87 27.85 -15.20
CA PHE A 424 3.74 27.02 -14.81
C PHE A 424 3.38 27.23 -13.34
N ILE A 425 2.11 27.48 -13.06
CA ILE A 425 1.56 27.45 -11.70
C ILE A 425 0.28 26.62 -11.62
N SER A 426 0.16 25.82 -10.55
CA SER A 426 -1.02 25.02 -10.26
C SER A 426 -1.44 25.17 -8.80
N MET A 427 -2.70 25.55 -8.56
CA MET A 427 -3.24 25.76 -7.22
C MET A 427 -4.68 25.26 -7.09
N THR A 428 -4.97 24.52 -6.01
CA THR A 428 -6.31 24.08 -5.61
C THR A 428 -6.55 24.44 -4.15
N ASP A 429 -7.76 24.84 -3.76
CA ASP A 429 -8.16 25.18 -2.38
C ASP A 429 -7.24 26.21 -1.68
N CYS A 430 -6.56 27.05 -2.45
CA CYS A 430 -5.76 28.17 -1.96
C CYS A 430 -6.67 29.34 -1.59
N ILE A 431 -7.54 29.11 -0.60
CA ILE A 431 -8.72 29.96 -0.37
C ILE A 431 -8.42 31.46 -0.17
N GLN A 432 -7.28 31.83 0.41
CA GLN A 432 -6.89 33.24 0.61
C GLN A 432 -6.28 33.92 -0.63
N VAL A 433 -6.05 33.21 -1.73
CA VAL A 433 -5.60 33.78 -3.00
C VAL A 433 -6.79 34.44 -3.71
N VAL A 434 -6.84 35.77 -3.63
CA VAL A 434 -7.87 36.63 -4.26
C VAL A 434 -7.29 37.73 -5.15
N ASP A 435 -5.96 37.87 -5.13
CA ASP A 435 -5.16 38.78 -5.97
C ASP A 435 -4.19 37.91 -6.78
N LEU A 436 -4.17 38.12 -8.10
CA LEU A 436 -3.33 37.38 -9.05
C LEU A 436 -2.20 38.24 -9.66
N THR A 437 -1.91 39.43 -9.10
CA THR A 437 -0.92 40.37 -9.65
C THR A 437 0.47 39.74 -9.85
N ALA A 438 0.89 38.83 -8.96
CA ALA A 438 2.13 38.06 -9.12
C ALA A 438 2.16 37.13 -10.34
N LEU A 439 1.01 36.79 -10.93
CA LEU A 439 0.89 35.85 -12.06
C LEU A 439 0.90 36.55 -13.43
N HIS A 440 1.14 37.86 -13.46
CA HIS A 440 1.20 38.61 -14.72
C HIS A 440 2.34 38.11 -15.62
N GLY A 441 1.99 37.69 -16.83
CA GLY A 441 2.93 37.11 -17.81
C GLY A 441 3.21 35.62 -17.66
N VAL A 442 2.62 34.92 -16.66
CA VAL A 442 2.80 33.46 -16.48
C VAL A 442 2.07 32.70 -17.61
N PRO A 443 2.77 31.91 -18.47
CA PRO A 443 2.15 31.29 -19.63
C PRO A 443 1.12 30.20 -19.33
N THR A 444 1.30 29.42 -18.26
CA THR A 444 0.38 28.31 -17.89
C THR A 444 -0.10 28.47 -16.45
N VAL A 445 -1.41 28.64 -16.27
CA VAL A 445 -2.05 28.96 -14.99
C VAL A 445 -3.26 28.06 -14.76
N HIS A 446 -3.17 27.17 -13.75
CA HIS A 446 -4.28 26.34 -13.29
C HIS A 446 -4.73 26.79 -11.89
N ILE A 447 -5.99 27.18 -11.74
CA ILE A 447 -6.60 27.68 -10.50
C ILE A 447 -7.89 26.91 -10.22
N ASP A 448 -8.01 26.32 -9.03
CA ASP A 448 -9.19 25.60 -8.58
C ASP A 448 -9.60 26.03 -7.16
N GLY A 449 -10.86 26.38 -6.94
CA GLY A 449 -11.46 26.52 -5.61
C GLY A 449 -10.99 27.71 -4.75
N CYS A 450 -10.37 28.74 -5.33
CA CYS A 450 -9.89 29.94 -4.63
C CYS A 450 -11.05 30.82 -4.11
N ARG A 451 -11.56 30.47 -2.92
CA ARG A 451 -12.77 31.03 -2.30
C ARG A 451 -12.59 31.32 -0.80
N TYR A 452 -12.30 32.56 -0.40
CA TYR A 452 -12.30 32.95 1.01
C TYR A 452 -13.70 33.38 1.45
N VAL A 453 -14.15 32.88 2.60
CA VAL A 453 -15.37 33.34 3.28
C VAL A 453 -15.01 33.67 4.72
N ALA A 454 -14.84 34.96 5.00
CA ALA A 454 -14.70 35.45 6.37
C ALA A 454 -16.05 35.90 6.92
N ARG A 455 -16.20 35.79 8.24
CA ARG A 455 -17.13 36.62 9.00
C ARG A 455 -16.32 37.76 9.61
N GLU A 456 -16.49 38.98 9.12
CA GLU A 456 -15.90 40.18 9.72
C GLU A 456 -16.99 40.84 10.59
N ILE A 457 -16.74 40.99 11.89
CA ILE A 457 -17.65 41.74 12.79
C ILE A 457 -17.32 43.22 12.62
N VAL A 458 -18.05 43.88 11.72
CA VAL A 458 -17.86 45.30 11.41
C VAL A 458 -18.58 46.15 12.46
N ALA A 459 -17.82 46.70 13.40
CA ALA A 459 -18.33 47.59 14.44
C ALA A 459 -18.54 49.02 13.91
N GLN A 460 -19.66 49.28 13.24
CA GLN A 460 -20.09 50.65 12.89
C GLN A 460 -21.00 51.22 13.98
N LYS A 461 -20.58 52.36 14.56
CA LYS A 461 -21.37 53.26 15.43
C LYS A 461 -22.45 52.56 16.29
N LEU A 462 -22.00 51.85 17.32
CA LEU A 462 -22.83 51.22 18.37
C LEU A 462 -23.72 50.03 17.93
N LEU A 463 -23.60 49.53 16.70
CA LEU A 463 -24.18 48.24 16.30
C LEU A 463 -23.09 47.23 15.93
N LEU A 464 -23.27 46.00 16.41
CA LEU A 464 -22.45 44.83 16.03
C LEU A 464 -23.21 44.02 14.98
N THR A 465 -22.95 44.27 13.70
CA THR A 465 -23.52 43.47 12.60
C THR A 465 -22.49 42.46 12.10
N GLU A 466 -22.73 41.16 12.32
CA GLU A 466 -21.97 40.10 11.65
C GLU A 466 -22.08 40.30 10.13
N THR A 467 -20.97 40.66 9.49
CA THR A 467 -20.93 40.92 8.05
C THR A 467 -20.12 39.80 7.40
N ILE A 468 -20.78 38.96 6.59
CA ILE A 468 -20.10 37.86 5.89
C ILE A 468 -19.37 38.45 4.68
N VAL A 469 -18.14 38.89 4.90
CA VAL A 469 -17.25 39.40 3.85
C VAL A 469 -16.60 38.22 3.14
N ALA A 470 -17.34 37.65 2.19
CA ALA A 470 -16.78 36.72 1.22
C ALA A 470 -15.84 37.47 0.26
N ARG A 471 -14.55 37.15 0.28
CA ARG A 471 -13.57 37.62 -0.71
C ARG A 471 -13.21 36.43 -1.59
N GLN A 472 -13.68 36.41 -2.83
CA GLN A 472 -13.34 35.33 -3.75
C GLN A 472 -12.56 35.91 -4.93
N LEU A 473 -11.94 35.06 -5.72
CA LEU A 473 -11.39 35.47 -7.00
C LEU A 473 -12.52 36.04 -7.89
N VAL A 474 -12.33 37.28 -8.35
CA VAL A 474 -13.26 37.99 -9.25
C VAL A 474 -12.48 38.60 -10.41
N ASP A 475 -11.42 39.34 -10.10
CA ASP A 475 -10.51 39.91 -11.10
C ASP A 475 -9.50 38.87 -11.58
N ILE A 476 -9.48 38.62 -12.90
CA ILE A 476 -8.49 37.79 -13.58
C ILE A 476 -7.72 38.56 -14.67
N SER A 477 -7.79 39.89 -14.67
CA SER A 477 -7.04 40.75 -15.58
C SER A 477 -5.50 40.57 -15.56
N PRO A 478 -4.84 40.14 -14.46
CA PRO A 478 -3.42 39.80 -14.50
C PRO A 478 -3.10 38.66 -15.49
N LEU A 479 -4.06 37.77 -15.77
CA LEU A 479 -3.89 36.61 -16.66
C LEU A 479 -3.98 36.95 -18.15
N ALA A 480 -4.08 38.23 -18.54
CA ALA A 480 -4.28 38.67 -19.94
C ALA A 480 -3.14 38.30 -20.93
N GLN A 481 -2.02 37.77 -20.44
CA GLN A 481 -0.89 37.29 -21.24
C GLN A 481 -0.68 35.76 -21.16
N ALA A 482 -1.53 35.04 -20.42
CA ALA A 482 -1.41 33.60 -20.26
C ALA A 482 -1.85 32.85 -21.53
N LEU A 483 -1.11 31.81 -21.91
CA LEU A 483 -1.37 31.01 -23.11
C LEU A 483 -2.28 29.81 -22.83
N HIS A 484 -2.16 29.21 -21.65
CA HIS A 484 -2.95 28.05 -21.24
C HIS A 484 -3.54 28.32 -19.85
N VAL A 485 -4.85 28.53 -19.79
CA VAL A 485 -5.57 28.88 -18.56
C VAL A 485 -6.63 27.83 -18.25
N GLU A 486 -6.60 27.32 -17.01
CA GLU A 486 -7.66 26.51 -16.45
C GLU A 486 -8.17 27.15 -15.15
N ILE A 487 -9.45 27.49 -15.11
CA ILE A 487 -10.12 28.04 -13.92
C ILE A 487 -11.30 27.13 -13.57
N ALA A 488 -11.24 26.54 -12.38
CA ALA A 488 -12.26 25.67 -11.82
C ALA A 488 -12.80 26.24 -10.49
N ASN A 489 -14.08 25.99 -10.22
CA ASN A 489 -14.71 26.22 -8.91
C ASN A 489 -14.63 27.66 -8.35
N CYS A 490 -14.36 28.67 -9.18
CA CYS A 490 -14.35 30.10 -8.84
C CYS A 490 -15.68 30.74 -9.29
N PRO A 491 -16.76 30.72 -8.48
CA PRO A 491 -18.10 31.00 -8.97
C PRO A 491 -18.33 32.49 -9.30
N LEU A 492 -17.61 33.42 -8.66
CA LEU A 492 -17.79 34.87 -8.83
C LEU A 492 -16.93 35.49 -9.95
N VAL A 493 -16.12 34.70 -10.67
CA VAL A 493 -15.48 35.17 -11.90
C VAL A 493 -16.58 35.39 -12.94
N GLN A 494 -16.67 36.62 -13.47
CA GLN A 494 -17.66 37.02 -14.48
C GLN A 494 -16.98 37.53 -15.76
N ASP A 495 -16.04 38.46 -15.64
CA ASP A 495 -15.30 38.96 -16.80
C ASP A 495 -14.17 38.01 -17.19
N ILE A 496 -14.34 37.34 -18.32
CA ILE A 496 -13.34 36.47 -18.95
C ILE A 496 -12.74 37.08 -20.23
N SER A 497 -13.02 38.35 -20.52
CA SER A 497 -12.38 39.07 -21.63
C SER A 497 -10.85 39.13 -21.58
N PRO A 498 -10.15 39.10 -20.41
CA PRO A 498 -8.69 38.94 -20.37
C PRO A 498 -8.20 37.67 -21.06
N LEU A 499 -8.98 36.60 -21.10
CA LEU A 499 -8.59 35.30 -21.65
C LEU A 499 -8.75 35.22 -23.18
N ALA A 500 -9.21 36.28 -23.85
CA ALA A 500 -9.53 36.29 -25.28
C ALA A 500 -8.33 36.06 -26.23
N GLN A 501 -7.09 36.17 -25.74
CA GLN A 501 -5.85 35.92 -26.49
C GLN A 501 -5.17 34.59 -26.13
N ALA A 502 -5.73 33.81 -25.20
CA ALA A 502 -5.14 32.54 -24.78
C ALA A 502 -5.25 31.47 -25.89
N SER A 503 -4.25 30.59 -25.96
CA SER A 503 -4.23 29.43 -26.86
C SER A 503 -5.09 28.26 -26.36
N THR A 504 -5.36 28.20 -25.06
CA THR A 504 -6.22 27.20 -24.42
C THR A 504 -6.93 27.80 -23.22
N VAL A 505 -8.26 27.66 -23.17
CA VAL A 505 -9.08 28.09 -22.04
C VAL A 505 -9.96 26.91 -21.59
N ARG A 506 -9.87 26.54 -20.31
CA ARG A 506 -10.79 25.61 -19.66
C ARG A 506 -11.47 26.30 -18.48
N LEU A 507 -12.80 26.33 -18.49
CA LEU A 507 -13.61 26.97 -17.44
C LEU A 507 -14.57 25.94 -16.87
N ARG A 508 -14.51 25.73 -15.55
CA ARG A 508 -15.26 24.68 -14.86
C ARG A 508 -16.00 25.24 -13.64
N HIS A 509 -17.30 24.99 -13.50
CA HIS A 509 -18.12 25.42 -12.34
C HIS A 509 -18.12 26.95 -12.04
N CYS A 510 -17.86 27.81 -13.02
CA CYS A 510 -17.85 29.27 -12.83
C CYS A 510 -19.25 29.86 -13.09
N ALA A 511 -20.01 30.08 -12.02
CA ALA A 511 -21.46 30.34 -12.05
C ALA A 511 -21.89 31.78 -12.38
N SER A 512 -20.99 32.77 -12.31
CA SER A 512 -21.28 34.17 -12.68
C SER A 512 -20.98 34.49 -14.15
N ILE A 513 -20.41 33.57 -14.92
CA ILE A 513 -20.15 33.75 -16.36
C ILE A 513 -21.46 33.61 -17.14
N ASP A 514 -22.01 34.73 -17.63
CA ASP A 514 -23.21 34.75 -18.44
C ASP A 514 -22.95 34.98 -19.95
N SER A 515 -21.72 35.31 -20.35
CA SER A 515 -21.30 35.46 -21.74
C SER A 515 -19.92 34.87 -22.00
N VAL A 516 -19.77 34.19 -23.13
CA VAL A 516 -18.51 33.57 -23.59
C VAL A 516 -18.06 34.07 -24.97
N ALA A 517 -18.77 35.05 -25.54
CA ALA A 517 -18.53 35.54 -26.91
C ALA A 517 -17.13 36.16 -27.12
N CYS A 518 -16.51 36.69 -26.06
CA CYS A 518 -15.13 37.18 -26.10
C CYS A 518 -14.08 36.07 -26.36
N LEU A 519 -14.43 34.79 -26.13
CA LEU A 519 -13.54 33.64 -26.37
C LEU A 519 -13.71 33.02 -27.78
N ALA A 520 -14.47 33.66 -28.67
CA ALA A 520 -14.78 33.12 -30.01
C ALA A 520 -13.57 32.83 -30.91
N ASN A 521 -12.41 33.42 -30.61
CA ASN A 521 -11.16 33.24 -31.36
C ASN A 521 -10.15 32.30 -30.67
N VAL A 522 -10.46 31.76 -29.49
CA VAL A 522 -9.57 30.85 -28.75
C VAL A 522 -9.45 29.52 -29.51
N PRO A 523 -8.24 28.97 -29.77
CA PRO A 523 -8.09 27.72 -30.52
C PRO A 523 -8.70 26.48 -29.84
N ILE A 524 -8.59 26.39 -28.52
CA ILE A 524 -9.09 25.27 -27.69
C ILE A 524 -9.91 25.82 -26.53
N LEU A 525 -11.22 25.56 -26.51
CA LEU A 525 -12.15 26.01 -25.49
C LEU A 525 -12.91 24.83 -24.87
N SER A 526 -12.78 24.67 -23.54
CA SER A 526 -13.54 23.69 -22.77
C SER A 526 -14.40 24.39 -21.74
N LEU A 527 -15.72 24.20 -21.81
CA LEU A 527 -16.69 24.73 -20.85
C LEU A 527 -17.35 23.57 -20.10
N GLU A 528 -17.19 23.52 -18.78
CA GLU A 528 -17.84 22.55 -17.91
C GLU A 528 -18.76 23.29 -16.91
N ARG A 529 -20.07 23.02 -16.95
CA ARG A 529 -21.05 23.53 -15.97
C ARG A 529 -21.08 25.07 -15.87
N ILE A 530 -21.10 25.73 -17.03
CA ILE A 530 -21.13 27.20 -17.20
C ILE A 530 -22.54 27.67 -17.63
N PRO A 531 -23.09 28.77 -17.05
CA PRO A 531 -24.45 29.26 -17.32
C PRO A 531 -24.52 30.41 -18.36
N PHE A 532 -23.93 30.23 -19.54
CA PHE A 532 -23.83 31.29 -20.56
C PHE A 532 -25.11 31.47 -21.40
N ARG A 533 -25.37 32.67 -21.94
CA ARG A 533 -26.64 33.03 -22.62
C ARG A 533 -26.74 32.66 -24.10
N SER A 534 -25.63 32.49 -24.81
CA SER A 534 -25.65 32.24 -26.27
C SER A 534 -24.39 31.50 -26.75
N ALA A 535 -24.57 30.56 -27.68
CA ALA A 535 -23.49 29.88 -28.40
C ALA A 535 -22.98 30.66 -29.63
N ASP A 536 -23.43 31.89 -29.84
CA ASP A 536 -22.89 32.77 -30.88
C ASP A 536 -21.41 33.13 -30.61
N GLY A 537 -20.66 33.40 -31.67
CA GLY A 537 -19.19 33.52 -31.66
C GLY A 537 -18.48 32.18 -31.48
N ILE A 538 -18.70 31.49 -30.36
CA ILE A 538 -17.93 30.29 -29.97
C ILE A 538 -18.09 29.09 -30.92
N HIS A 539 -19.13 29.05 -31.76
CA HIS A 539 -19.30 28.07 -32.83
C HIS A 539 -18.14 28.03 -33.86
N ARG A 540 -17.23 29.00 -33.82
CA ARG A 540 -16.04 29.10 -34.69
C ARG A 540 -14.77 28.50 -34.08
N VAL A 541 -14.80 28.13 -32.79
CA VAL A 541 -13.65 27.56 -32.08
C VAL A 541 -13.32 26.16 -32.65
N PRO A 542 -12.09 25.91 -33.15
CA PRO A 542 -11.73 24.63 -33.77
C PRO A 542 -11.85 23.41 -32.84
N HIS A 543 -11.51 23.58 -31.56
CA HIS A 543 -11.56 22.52 -30.57
C HIS A 543 -12.44 22.94 -29.37
N LEU A 544 -13.75 22.83 -29.58
CA LEU A 544 -14.78 23.17 -28.61
C LEU A 544 -15.32 21.93 -27.89
N THR A 545 -15.39 21.99 -26.55
CA THR A 545 -16.04 20.99 -25.68
C THR A 545 -17.01 21.69 -24.74
N ILE A 546 -18.26 21.22 -24.66
CA ILE A 546 -19.32 21.82 -23.81
C ILE A 546 -20.00 20.73 -22.99
N GLU A 547 -19.64 20.62 -21.72
CA GLU A 547 -20.13 19.59 -20.81
C GLU A 547 -21.01 20.19 -19.70
N SER A 548 -22.22 19.64 -19.54
CA SER A 548 -23.17 19.96 -18.46
C SER A 548 -23.47 21.45 -18.29
N CYS A 549 -23.33 22.26 -19.35
CA CYS A 549 -23.62 23.69 -19.37
C CYS A 549 -25.11 23.96 -19.63
N TRP A 550 -25.63 25.12 -19.22
CA TRP A 550 -27.06 25.46 -19.34
C TRP A 550 -27.30 26.95 -19.64
N GLY A 551 -28.55 27.31 -19.93
CA GLY A 551 -28.98 28.70 -20.15
C GLY A 551 -28.74 29.27 -21.55
N PHE A 552 -28.07 28.54 -22.44
CA PHE A 552 -27.63 29.07 -23.73
C PHE A 552 -28.66 28.93 -24.85
N SER A 553 -28.88 30.04 -25.55
CA SER A 553 -29.56 30.13 -26.84
C SER A 553 -28.60 29.81 -28.00
N HIS A 554 -29.13 29.76 -29.23
CA HIS A 554 -28.35 29.57 -30.47
C HIS A 554 -27.56 28.25 -30.57
N CYS A 555 -27.93 27.23 -29.80
CA CYS A 555 -27.33 25.88 -29.87
C CYS A 555 -27.32 25.28 -31.29
N HIS A 556 -28.24 25.70 -32.18
CA HIS A 556 -28.29 25.29 -33.59
C HIS A 556 -27.09 25.73 -34.44
N LEU A 557 -26.25 26.67 -33.95
CA LEU A 557 -25.00 27.08 -34.59
C LEU A 557 -23.84 26.10 -34.32
N LEU A 558 -23.95 25.27 -33.29
CA LEU A 558 -22.91 24.31 -32.91
C LEU A 558 -22.90 23.12 -33.87
N ALA A 559 -21.70 22.62 -34.18
CA ALA A 559 -21.54 21.42 -35.01
C ALA A 559 -21.91 20.15 -34.21
N PRO A 560 -22.53 19.13 -34.83
CA PRO A 560 -22.86 17.86 -34.17
C PRO A 560 -21.66 17.07 -33.60
N SER A 561 -20.43 17.45 -33.99
CA SER A 561 -19.18 16.89 -33.48
C SER A 561 -18.69 17.51 -32.16
N VAL A 562 -19.32 18.59 -31.69
CA VAL A 562 -19.06 19.15 -30.36
C VAL A 562 -19.69 18.20 -29.33
N LYS A 563 -18.89 17.65 -28.40
CA LYS A 563 -19.44 16.91 -27.26
C LYS A 563 -20.35 17.84 -26.46
N LEU A 564 -21.64 17.53 -26.40
CA LEU A 564 -22.72 18.42 -25.95
C LEU A 564 -23.64 17.75 -24.92
N ASN A 565 -23.07 17.44 -23.76
CA ASN A 565 -23.84 16.91 -22.64
C ASN A 565 -24.74 18.00 -22.05
N GLY A 566 -26.04 18.03 -22.39
CA GLY A 566 -27.05 18.76 -21.61
C GLY A 566 -27.77 19.97 -22.23
N CYS A 567 -27.73 20.20 -23.54
CA CYS A 567 -28.47 21.35 -24.15
C CYS A 567 -30.01 21.27 -24.00
N GLY A 568 -30.57 20.12 -23.59
CA GLY A 568 -32.03 19.88 -23.53
C GLY A 568 -32.73 19.93 -24.89
N CYS A 569 -31.99 19.76 -25.99
CA CYS A 569 -32.41 20.08 -27.34
C CYS A 569 -32.27 18.88 -28.28
N ASP A 570 -33.32 18.54 -29.03
CA ASP A 570 -33.44 17.30 -29.82
C ASP A 570 -32.24 17.02 -30.74
N ARG A 571 -31.62 18.09 -31.26
CA ARG A 571 -30.48 18.04 -32.19
C ARG A 571 -29.19 17.49 -31.57
N HIS A 572 -29.04 17.53 -30.25
CA HIS A 572 -27.85 17.02 -29.54
C HIS A 572 -28.22 16.12 -28.35
N LEU A 573 -29.44 15.58 -28.32
CA LEU A 573 -29.94 14.69 -27.27
C LEU A 573 -29.31 13.27 -27.30
N TYR A 574 -28.38 13.02 -28.23
CA TYR A 574 -27.86 11.68 -28.58
C TYR A 574 -26.34 11.63 -28.91
N THR A 575 -25.52 12.60 -28.47
CA THR A 575 -24.06 12.42 -28.51
C THR A 575 -23.60 11.51 -27.36
N GLN A 576 -23.34 10.23 -27.65
CA GLN A 576 -22.66 9.29 -26.74
C GLN A 576 -21.14 9.52 -26.73
#